data_AF-A0A966XNX1-F1
#
_entry.id   AF-A0A966XNX1-F1
#
_cell.length_a   1.000
_cell.length_b   1.000
_cell.length_c   1.000
_cell.angle_alpha   90.00
_cell.angle_beta   90.00
_cell.angle_gamma   90.00
#
_symmetry.space_group_name_H-M   'P 1'
#
loop_
_entity.id
_entity.type
_entity.pdbx_description
1 polymer ?
#
loop_
_entity_poly.entity_id
_entity_poly.type
_entity_poly.pdbx_seq_one_letter_code
_entity_poly.pdbx_strand_id
1 'polypeptide(L)'
;MKFKVKHILTVLMLLKAIGLYGQTVLPPEQAFPYEARISGSLLEVSFYLPEGYYLYKDKFGIIQSGNDLSNNILFPEAVMHEDEFFGVSEIYRDEFSLRVNLDNYNSSDTLQILLQGCADIGLCYPPQDWMITNIQNLVPSNASSSFFSNDDPLTYEDAFQLNIRFDGPNLMIVNWLIEPGYYMYSHLININIEGPIQMGALEIPSGIPHFDEYFGSVEIYRNFLEVGVPFSRSSPESFTIDVITQTQGCKDESICYPPTEQVFNIQVPSVNNFDMGEISEPIFESEQSRLASLINNGALGYVIISFFIIGILLAFTPCVLPMIPILSGLIFKGKESNSNLIFLSMSFVLGMSLTYTSLGLVAGVAG
;
A
#
# COMPACT_ATOMS: atom_id res chain seq x y z
N MET A 1 33.28 -30.50 -33.66
CA MET A 1 31.89 -30.58 -33.18
C MET A 1 31.42 -29.19 -32.77
N LYS A 2 30.71 -28.46 -33.66
CA LYS A 2 30.19 -27.09 -33.44
C LYS A 2 28.66 -27.09 -33.56
N PHE A 3 27.98 -27.86 -32.72
CA PHE A 3 26.51 -27.87 -32.65
C PHE A 3 26.11 -28.04 -31.17
N LYS A 4 25.12 -27.26 -30.71
CA LYS A 4 24.48 -27.24 -29.36
C LYS A 4 24.90 -26.16 -28.35
N VAL A 5 25.03 -24.90 -28.76
CA VAL A 5 24.91 -23.76 -27.80
C VAL A 5 23.62 -22.95 -28.05
N LYS A 6 23.03 -23.02 -29.25
CA LYS A 6 21.91 -22.14 -29.64
C LYS A 6 20.51 -22.57 -29.14
N HIS A 7 20.34 -23.76 -28.56
CA HIS A 7 19.03 -24.27 -28.12
C HIS A 7 18.80 -24.24 -26.60
N ILE A 8 19.83 -23.99 -25.80
CA ILE A 8 19.68 -23.83 -24.34
C ILE A 8 19.16 -22.43 -23.99
N LEU A 9 19.46 -21.43 -24.82
CA LEU A 9 19.01 -20.05 -24.61
C LEU A 9 17.52 -19.83 -24.95
N THR A 10 16.92 -20.69 -25.79
CA THR A 10 15.52 -20.53 -26.22
C THR A 10 14.52 -21.15 -25.24
N VAL A 11 14.94 -22.12 -24.42
CA VAL A 11 14.05 -22.80 -23.45
C VAL A 11 13.96 -22.02 -22.13
N LEU A 12 14.96 -21.20 -21.79
CA LEU A 12 14.96 -20.38 -20.57
C LEU A 12 14.06 -19.13 -20.69
N MET A 13 13.57 -18.80 -21.90
CA MET A 13 12.75 -17.61 -22.14
C MET A 13 11.23 -17.87 -22.09
N LEU A 14 10.80 -19.12 -21.87
CA LEU A 14 9.39 -19.51 -21.87
C LEU A 14 8.82 -19.88 -20.48
N LEU A 15 9.59 -19.67 -19.40
CA LEU A 15 9.18 -19.99 -18.02
C LEU A 15 9.00 -18.77 -17.11
N LYS A 16 8.53 -17.64 -17.66
CA LYS A 16 8.07 -16.49 -16.88
C LYS A 16 6.63 -16.15 -17.27
N ALA A 17 5.79 -15.93 -16.25
CA ALA A 17 4.39 -15.54 -16.31
C ALA A 17 3.35 -16.68 -16.47
N ILE A 18 3.19 -17.47 -15.41
CA ILE A 18 1.84 -17.80 -14.94
C ILE A 18 1.78 -17.27 -13.50
N GLY A 19 1.49 -15.98 -13.37
CA GLY A 19 1.10 -15.40 -12.09
C GLY A 19 -0.35 -15.79 -11.85
N LEU A 20 -0.59 -16.64 -10.85
CA LEU A 20 -1.92 -16.84 -10.29
C LEU A 20 -2.30 -15.55 -9.56
N TYR A 21 -3.14 -14.72 -10.17
CA TYR A 21 -3.86 -13.66 -9.45
C TYR A 21 -4.95 -14.35 -8.62
N GLY A 22 -4.77 -14.39 -7.30
CA GLY A 22 -5.89 -14.62 -6.39
C GLY A 22 -6.73 -13.36 -6.36
N GLN A 23 -8.03 -13.45 -6.70
CA GLN A 23 -8.95 -12.33 -6.55
C GLN A 23 -9.04 -11.95 -5.07
N THR A 24 -8.59 -10.75 -4.74
CA THR A 24 -8.68 -10.16 -3.39
C THR A 24 -10.09 -9.61 -3.20
N VAL A 25 -10.80 -10.11 -2.18
CA VAL A 25 -12.15 -9.65 -1.80
C VAL A 25 -12.07 -8.26 -1.15
N LEU A 26 -12.95 -7.33 -1.56
CA LEU A 26 -13.03 -5.98 -0.97
C LEU A 26 -13.78 -5.98 0.38
N PRO A 27 -13.47 -5.07 1.31
CA PRO A 27 -14.31 -4.85 2.49
C PRO A 27 -15.63 -4.12 2.12
N PRO A 28 -16.70 -4.21 2.95
CA PRO A 28 -18.02 -3.64 2.65
C PRO A 28 -18.01 -2.16 2.26
N GLU A 29 -17.21 -1.34 2.93
CA GLU A 29 -17.13 0.11 2.71
C GLU A 29 -16.52 0.47 1.35
N GLN A 30 -15.68 -0.41 0.81
CA GLN A 30 -15.10 -0.27 -0.54
C GLN A 30 -15.96 -0.94 -1.61
N ALA A 31 -16.72 -1.98 -1.24
CA ALA A 31 -17.62 -2.68 -2.13
C ALA A 31 -18.92 -1.89 -2.41
N PHE A 32 -19.39 -1.10 -1.45
CA PHE A 32 -20.65 -0.37 -1.55
C PHE A 32 -20.51 1.11 -1.15
N PRO A 33 -19.63 1.89 -1.81
CA PRO A 33 -19.48 3.31 -1.49
C PRO A 33 -20.77 4.07 -1.81
N TYR A 34 -21.10 5.07 -0.98
CA TYR A 34 -22.30 5.87 -1.14
C TYR A 34 -22.06 7.36 -0.87
N GLU A 35 -22.88 8.20 -1.49
CA GLU A 35 -22.98 9.64 -1.22
C GLU A 35 -24.42 9.99 -0.83
N ALA A 36 -24.61 10.84 0.17
CA ALA A 36 -25.92 11.28 0.62
C ALA A 36 -26.07 12.80 0.47
N ARG A 37 -27.15 13.24 -0.19
CA ARG A 37 -27.47 14.65 -0.42
C ARG A 37 -28.88 14.93 0.06
N ILE A 38 -29.09 16.08 0.71
CA ILE A 38 -30.42 16.50 1.16
C ILE A 38 -30.83 17.81 0.47
N SER A 39 -32.03 17.80 -0.08
CA SER A 39 -32.70 18.96 -0.67
C SER A 39 -34.06 19.15 -0.01
N GLY A 40 -34.12 20.01 1.01
CA GLY A 40 -35.33 20.21 1.81
C GLY A 40 -35.71 18.95 2.59
N SER A 41 -36.79 18.28 2.19
CA SER A 41 -37.25 17.01 2.76
C SER A 41 -36.86 15.79 1.93
N LEU A 42 -36.14 15.95 0.82
CA LEU A 42 -35.74 14.84 -0.04
C LEU A 42 -34.29 14.45 0.24
N LEU A 43 -34.07 13.22 0.69
CA LEU A 43 -32.77 12.57 0.77
C LEU A 43 -32.52 11.79 -0.51
N GLU A 44 -31.43 12.09 -1.21
CA GLU A 44 -30.93 11.32 -2.33
C GLU A 44 -29.64 10.60 -1.91
N VAL A 45 -29.62 9.27 -2.05
CA VAL A 45 -28.46 8.44 -1.76
C VAL A 45 -27.98 7.80 -3.06
N SER A 46 -26.78 8.14 -3.50
CA SER A 46 -26.16 7.60 -4.70
C SER A 46 -25.12 6.55 -4.34
N PHE A 47 -25.10 5.44 -5.07
CA PHE A 47 -24.17 4.32 -4.89
C PHE A 47 -23.33 4.12 -6.15
N TYR A 48 -22.06 3.73 -5.97
CA TYR A 48 -21.08 3.50 -7.04
C TYR A 48 -20.39 2.14 -6.89
N LEU A 49 -21.01 1.06 -7.38
CA LEU A 49 -20.53 -0.29 -7.10
C LEU A 49 -19.38 -0.69 -8.04
N PRO A 50 -18.28 -1.25 -7.53
CA PRO A 50 -17.22 -1.83 -8.36
C PRO A 50 -17.72 -3.04 -9.18
N GLU A 51 -17.03 -3.35 -10.28
CA GLU A 51 -17.37 -4.48 -11.13
C GLU A 51 -17.37 -5.79 -10.32
N GLY A 52 -18.42 -6.59 -10.51
CA GLY A 52 -18.59 -7.86 -9.81
C GLY A 52 -19.31 -7.77 -8.46
N TYR A 53 -19.76 -6.58 -8.04
CA TYR A 53 -20.53 -6.38 -6.81
C TYR A 53 -21.97 -5.93 -7.11
N TYR A 54 -22.91 -6.32 -6.26
CA TYR A 54 -24.31 -5.93 -6.37
C TYR A 54 -25.00 -5.81 -5.02
N LEU A 55 -26.03 -4.98 -4.96
CA LEU A 55 -26.88 -4.77 -3.78
C LEU A 55 -28.30 -5.25 -4.05
N TYR A 56 -28.94 -5.87 -3.06
CA TYR A 56 -30.31 -6.35 -3.17
C TYR A 56 -31.31 -5.23 -2.91
N LYS A 57 -32.25 -5.04 -3.85
CA LYS A 57 -33.30 -4.02 -3.74
C LYS A 57 -34.16 -4.19 -2.48
N ASP A 58 -34.50 -5.43 -2.13
CA ASP A 58 -35.37 -5.75 -1.00
C ASP A 58 -34.66 -5.72 0.36
N LYS A 59 -33.34 -5.43 0.38
CA LYS A 59 -32.53 -5.31 1.60
C LYS A 59 -32.10 -3.88 1.91
N PHE A 60 -32.65 -2.90 1.19
CA PHE A 60 -32.44 -1.49 1.51
C PHE A 60 -33.42 -1.00 2.57
N GLY A 61 -32.91 -0.21 3.52
CA GLY A 61 -33.73 0.53 4.46
C GLY A 61 -33.11 1.86 4.87
N ILE A 62 -33.97 2.82 5.21
CA ILE A 62 -33.53 4.11 5.77
C ILE A 62 -34.28 4.35 7.08
N ILE A 63 -33.52 4.59 8.16
CA ILE A 63 -34.05 4.95 9.48
C ILE A 63 -33.69 6.42 9.75
N GLN A 64 -34.69 7.22 10.11
CA GLN A 64 -34.53 8.60 10.57
C GLN A 64 -34.90 8.67 12.06
N SER A 65 -33.93 8.93 12.94
CA SER A 65 -34.13 9.07 14.39
C SER A 65 -34.96 7.95 15.02
N GLY A 66 -34.80 6.72 14.53
CA GLY A 66 -35.54 5.53 14.97
C GLY A 66 -36.88 5.28 14.27
N ASN A 67 -37.33 6.17 13.38
CA ASN A 67 -38.47 5.95 12.50
C ASN A 67 -38.02 5.28 11.19
N ASP A 68 -38.64 4.17 10.83
CA ASP A 68 -38.33 3.42 9.61
C ASP A 68 -39.07 4.02 8.41
N LEU A 69 -38.31 4.58 7.46
CA LEU A 69 -38.81 5.19 6.23
C LEU A 69 -38.62 4.29 5.00
N SER A 70 -38.28 3.01 5.19
CA SER A 70 -37.96 2.08 4.09
C SER A 70 -39.09 1.90 3.08
N ASN A 71 -40.35 2.11 3.49
CA ASN A 71 -41.50 2.06 2.60
C ASN A 71 -41.67 3.28 1.69
N ASN A 72 -40.96 4.37 1.98
CA ASN A 72 -41.04 5.64 1.25
C ASN A 72 -39.84 5.82 0.29
N ILE A 73 -39.04 4.78 0.09
CA ILE A 73 -37.91 4.80 -0.83
C ILE A 73 -38.42 4.70 -2.27
N LEU A 74 -38.11 5.72 -3.06
CA LEU A 74 -38.27 5.75 -4.50
C LEU A 74 -37.03 5.11 -5.13
N PHE A 75 -37.22 3.85 -5.54
CA PHE A 75 -36.22 3.02 -6.19
C PHE A 75 -36.15 3.27 -7.71
N PRO A 76 -34.96 3.24 -8.33
CA PRO A 76 -34.81 3.23 -9.77
C PRO A 76 -35.11 1.83 -10.34
N GLU A 77 -35.12 1.71 -11.67
CA GLU A 77 -35.34 0.42 -12.36
C GLU A 77 -34.24 -0.58 -11.96
N ALA A 78 -34.65 -1.78 -11.57
CA ALA A 78 -33.76 -2.82 -11.06
C ALA A 78 -33.61 -3.96 -12.06
N VAL A 79 -32.50 -4.70 -11.93
CA VAL A 79 -32.20 -5.84 -12.81
C VAL A 79 -32.51 -7.14 -12.09
N MET A 80 -33.18 -8.07 -12.79
CA MET A 80 -33.41 -9.41 -12.26
C MET A 80 -32.10 -10.21 -12.25
N HIS A 81 -31.78 -10.81 -11.12
CA HIS A 81 -30.60 -11.64 -10.92
C HIS A 81 -30.95 -12.89 -10.13
N GLU A 82 -30.30 -14.01 -10.46
CA GLU A 82 -30.47 -15.27 -9.74
C GLU A 82 -29.14 -15.69 -9.14
N ASP A 83 -29.12 -15.91 -7.83
CA ASP A 83 -27.94 -16.40 -7.11
C ASP A 83 -28.28 -17.57 -6.19
N GLU A 84 -27.24 -18.25 -5.69
CA GLU A 84 -27.37 -19.42 -4.83
C GLU A 84 -27.81 -19.09 -3.38
N PHE A 85 -27.81 -17.81 -2.99
CA PHE A 85 -28.07 -17.37 -1.62
C PHE A 85 -29.53 -16.99 -1.39
N PHE A 86 -30.11 -16.25 -2.34
CA PHE A 86 -31.45 -15.69 -2.27
C PHE A 86 -32.31 -16.05 -3.48
N GLY A 87 -31.77 -16.75 -4.48
CA GLY A 87 -32.50 -17.14 -5.68
C GLY A 87 -32.77 -15.93 -6.59
N VAL A 88 -33.92 -15.92 -7.24
CA VAL A 88 -34.33 -14.86 -8.17
C VAL A 88 -34.73 -13.60 -7.40
N SER A 89 -33.92 -12.54 -7.49
CA SER A 89 -34.08 -11.27 -6.78
C SER A 89 -33.84 -10.07 -7.70
N GLU A 90 -34.36 -8.90 -7.33
CA GLU A 90 -34.05 -7.63 -7.98
C GLU A 90 -32.79 -7.02 -7.35
N ILE A 91 -31.80 -6.68 -8.17
CA ILE A 91 -30.51 -6.13 -7.73
C ILE A 91 -30.17 -4.82 -8.43
N TYR A 92 -29.20 -4.12 -7.85
CA TYR A 92 -28.53 -2.98 -8.45
C TYR A 92 -27.05 -3.24 -8.64
N ARG A 93 -26.51 -2.75 -9.76
CA ARG A 93 -25.11 -2.79 -10.16
C ARG A 93 -24.70 -1.40 -10.64
N ASP A 94 -23.40 -1.21 -10.82
CA ASP A 94 -22.82 0.04 -11.33
C ASP A 94 -23.26 1.24 -10.47
N GLU A 95 -23.68 2.34 -11.11
CA GLU A 95 -24.20 3.53 -10.45
C GLU A 95 -25.74 3.54 -10.40
N PHE A 96 -26.29 3.84 -9.22
CA PHE A 96 -27.73 4.09 -9.07
C PHE A 96 -28.01 5.03 -7.89
N SER A 97 -29.18 5.69 -7.92
CA SER A 97 -29.61 6.60 -6.85
C SER A 97 -30.99 6.24 -6.29
N LEU A 98 -31.09 6.29 -4.96
CA LEU A 98 -32.30 6.10 -4.18
C LEU A 98 -32.79 7.46 -3.69
N ARG A 99 -34.10 7.70 -3.71
CA ARG A 99 -34.67 8.95 -3.18
C ARG A 99 -35.69 8.66 -2.10
N VAL A 100 -35.58 9.33 -0.96
CA VAL A 100 -36.48 9.13 0.19
C VAL A 100 -36.99 10.47 0.66
N ASN A 101 -38.30 10.58 0.83
CA ASN A 101 -38.88 11.74 1.50
C ASN A 101 -38.74 11.55 3.01
N LEU A 102 -37.97 12.43 3.65
CA LEU A 102 -37.79 12.51 5.09
C LEU A 102 -38.98 13.22 5.75
N ASP A 103 -39.38 12.72 6.90
CA ASP A 103 -40.47 13.31 7.69
C ASP A 103 -39.90 14.41 8.60
N ASN A 104 -40.19 15.68 8.29
CA ASN A 104 -39.79 16.84 9.09
C ASN A 104 -38.30 16.84 9.52
N TYR A 105 -37.40 16.60 8.57
CA TYR A 105 -35.96 16.54 8.80
C TYR A 105 -35.42 17.80 9.49
N ASN A 106 -34.76 17.59 10.63
CA ASN A 106 -33.93 18.60 11.29
C ASN A 106 -32.46 18.22 11.20
N SER A 107 -31.58 19.21 11.22
CA SER A 107 -30.11 19.01 11.19
C SER A 107 -29.53 18.26 12.40
N SER A 108 -30.34 17.93 13.40
CA SER A 108 -29.97 17.11 14.56
C SER A 108 -30.50 15.67 14.49
N ASP A 109 -31.26 15.32 13.45
CA ASP A 109 -31.78 13.97 13.26
C ASP A 109 -30.65 13.04 12.82
N THR A 110 -30.61 11.83 13.39
CA THR A 110 -29.69 10.80 12.92
C THR A 110 -30.30 10.05 11.74
N LEU A 111 -29.52 9.88 10.68
CA LEU A 111 -29.91 9.09 9.51
C LEU A 111 -29.06 7.84 9.43
N GLN A 112 -29.70 6.69 9.27
CA GLN A 112 -29.04 5.39 9.16
C GLN A 112 -29.53 4.69 7.89
N ILE A 113 -28.60 4.07 7.17
CA ILE A 113 -28.87 3.26 5.99
C ILE A 113 -28.59 1.79 6.29
N LEU A 114 -29.56 0.94 5.96
CA LEU A 114 -29.43 -0.51 5.98
C LEU A 114 -29.29 -1.01 4.56
N LEU A 115 -28.32 -1.89 4.32
CA LEU A 115 -28.10 -2.49 3.01
C LEU A 115 -27.45 -3.87 3.12
N GLN A 116 -27.62 -4.67 2.08
CA GLN A 116 -26.95 -5.96 1.95
C GLN A 116 -26.64 -6.25 0.48
N GLY A 117 -25.47 -6.82 0.22
CA GLY A 117 -25.02 -7.17 -1.11
C GLY A 117 -24.07 -8.35 -1.13
N CYS A 118 -23.73 -8.76 -2.35
CA CYS A 118 -22.82 -9.86 -2.61
C CYS A 118 -21.86 -9.51 -3.75
N ALA A 119 -20.83 -10.32 -3.86
CA ALA A 119 -19.89 -10.33 -4.96
C ALA A 119 -20.11 -11.59 -5.82
N ASP A 120 -19.93 -11.45 -7.13
CA ASP A 120 -20.10 -12.53 -8.12
C ASP A 120 -19.15 -13.71 -7.92
N ILE A 121 -18.10 -13.51 -7.12
CA ILE A 121 -17.18 -14.56 -6.67
C ILE A 121 -17.79 -15.53 -5.64
N GLY A 122 -19.09 -15.40 -5.34
CA GLY A 122 -19.81 -16.25 -4.39
C GLY A 122 -19.61 -15.84 -2.93
N LEU A 123 -19.39 -14.55 -2.67
CA LEU A 123 -19.25 -14.03 -1.31
C LEU A 123 -20.36 -13.01 -1.02
N CYS A 124 -21.15 -13.27 0.02
CA CYS A 124 -22.19 -12.36 0.47
C CYS A 124 -21.82 -11.69 1.78
N TYR A 125 -22.03 -10.38 1.84
CA TYR A 125 -21.78 -9.60 3.04
C TYR A 125 -22.97 -9.72 3.99
N PRO A 126 -22.72 -9.73 5.32
CA PRO A 126 -23.80 -9.64 6.29
C PRO A 126 -24.53 -8.29 6.15
N PRO A 127 -25.77 -8.16 6.68
CA PRO A 127 -26.48 -6.88 6.68
C PRO A 127 -25.63 -5.76 7.30
N GLN A 128 -25.51 -4.65 6.59
CA GLN A 128 -24.74 -3.47 6.99
C GLN A 128 -25.67 -2.38 7.52
N ASP A 129 -25.19 -1.65 8.54
CA ASP A 129 -25.92 -0.57 9.19
C ASP A 129 -25.03 0.66 9.35
N TRP A 130 -25.14 1.63 8.44
CA TRP A 130 -24.23 2.77 8.38
C TRP A 130 -24.92 4.07 8.81
N MET A 131 -24.24 4.88 9.63
CA MET A 131 -24.70 6.23 9.94
C MET A 131 -24.29 7.21 8.84
N ILE A 132 -25.25 7.95 8.31
CA ILE A 132 -25.02 9.01 7.33
C ILE A 132 -24.56 10.26 8.09
N THR A 133 -23.26 10.53 8.07
CA THR A 133 -22.65 11.66 8.80
C THR A 133 -22.26 12.83 7.90
N ASN A 134 -22.10 12.60 6.59
CA ASN A 134 -21.72 13.62 5.62
C ASN A 134 -22.89 13.90 4.67
N ILE A 135 -23.68 14.92 4.99
CA ILE A 135 -24.86 15.32 4.21
C ILE A 135 -24.59 16.68 3.59
N GLN A 136 -24.60 16.73 2.26
CA GLN A 136 -24.52 17.99 1.52
C GLN A 136 -25.91 18.65 1.49
N ASN A 137 -26.05 19.85 2.07
CA ASN A 137 -27.30 20.63 2.08
C ASN A 137 -27.35 21.60 0.89
N LEU A 138 -28.35 21.44 0.01
CA LEU A 138 -28.63 22.39 -1.06
C LEU A 138 -29.43 23.59 -0.52
N VAL A 139 -28.75 24.60 0.05
CA VAL A 139 -29.41 25.85 0.48
C VAL A 139 -29.50 26.82 -0.70
N PRO A 140 -30.69 27.36 -1.06
CA PRO A 140 -30.81 28.38 -2.08
C PRO A 140 -30.37 29.73 -1.50
N SER A 141 -29.09 30.06 -1.63
CA SER A 141 -28.58 31.37 -1.23
C SER A 141 -28.74 32.36 -2.39
N ASN A 142 -29.66 33.32 -2.23
CA ASN A 142 -29.68 34.56 -3.01
C ASN A 142 -28.40 35.36 -2.72
N ALA A 143 -27.35 35.07 -3.47
CA ALA A 143 -26.22 35.95 -3.67
C ALA A 143 -25.86 35.87 -5.15
N SER A 144 -25.98 37.00 -5.83
CA SER A 144 -25.54 37.16 -7.21
C SER A 144 -24.02 36.96 -7.29
N SER A 145 -23.61 35.73 -7.57
CA SER A 145 -22.29 35.38 -8.08
C SER A 145 -22.40 34.05 -8.79
N SER A 146 -22.32 34.12 -10.13
CA SER A 146 -21.92 33.00 -10.99
C SER A 146 -22.84 31.78 -11.00
N PHE A 147 -23.88 31.86 -11.83
CA PHE A 147 -24.51 30.70 -12.47
C PHE A 147 -23.54 30.07 -13.48
N PHE A 148 -22.49 29.45 -12.96
CA PHE A 148 -21.72 28.47 -13.70
C PHE A 148 -21.81 27.15 -12.94
N SER A 149 -22.46 26.16 -13.54
CA SER A 149 -22.11 24.76 -13.32
C SER A 149 -20.63 24.66 -13.64
N ASN A 150 -19.82 24.64 -12.60
CA ASN A 150 -18.41 24.52 -12.76
C ASN A 150 -17.98 23.21 -12.14
N ASP A 151 -18.11 22.17 -12.97
CA ASP A 151 -17.10 21.13 -13.09
C ASP A 151 -15.71 21.69 -13.47
N ASP A 152 -15.51 23.01 -13.41
CA ASP A 152 -14.21 23.63 -13.55
C ASP A 152 -13.28 23.00 -12.50
N PRO A 153 -12.13 22.50 -12.96
CA PRO A 153 -11.13 21.95 -12.07
C PRO A 153 -10.66 23.05 -11.11
N LEU A 154 -10.48 22.67 -9.83
CA LEU A 154 -9.93 23.54 -8.80
C LEU A 154 -8.53 24.04 -9.20
N THR A 155 -7.99 25.04 -8.53
CA THR A 155 -6.58 25.34 -8.71
C THR A 155 -5.73 24.23 -8.08
N TYR A 156 -4.49 24.07 -8.54
CA TYR A 156 -3.60 23.03 -8.01
C TYR A 156 -3.44 23.14 -6.49
N GLU A 157 -3.28 24.37 -5.97
CA GLU A 157 -3.09 24.62 -4.53
C GLU A 157 -4.34 24.31 -3.70
N ASP A 158 -5.54 24.52 -4.27
CA ASP A 158 -6.80 24.19 -3.60
C ASP A 158 -7.07 22.68 -3.60
N ALA A 159 -6.71 21.98 -4.68
CA ALA A 159 -6.89 20.54 -4.84
C ALA A 159 -5.87 19.72 -4.03
N PHE A 160 -4.64 20.22 -3.88
CA PHE A 160 -3.52 19.56 -3.20
C PHE A 160 -2.95 20.48 -2.13
N GLN A 161 -3.57 20.45 -0.95
CA GLN A 161 -3.21 21.34 0.15
C GLN A 161 -2.01 20.76 0.93
N LEU A 162 -0.85 21.39 0.76
CA LEU A 162 0.41 21.03 1.41
C LEU A 162 0.47 21.56 2.85
N ASN A 163 0.86 20.70 3.79
CA ASN A 163 1.15 21.07 5.17
C ASN A 163 2.39 20.32 5.69
N ILE A 164 3.19 20.98 6.52
CA ILE A 164 4.42 20.44 7.07
C ILE A 164 4.39 20.56 8.59
N ARG A 165 4.61 19.45 9.27
CA ARG A 165 4.78 19.38 10.72
C ARG A 165 6.08 18.66 11.07
N PHE A 166 6.61 18.91 12.26
CA PHE A 166 7.74 18.16 12.80
C PHE A 166 7.21 17.12 13.79
N ASP A 167 7.63 15.87 13.62
CA ASP A 167 7.28 14.76 14.52
C ASP A 167 8.55 14.25 15.22
N GLY A 168 8.98 15.01 16.23
CA GLY A 168 10.26 14.79 16.90
C GLY A 168 11.40 15.68 16.39
N PRO A 169 12.65 15.43 16.85
CA PRO A 169 13.77 16.33 16.58
C PRO A 169 14.34 16.20 15.16
N ASN A 170 14.22 15.05 14.51
CA ASN A 170 14.92 14.79 13.24
C ASN A 170 14.00 14.19 12.18
N LEU A 171 12.69 14.29 12.36
CA LEU A 171 11.70 13.78 11.43
C LEU A 171 10.70 14.90 11.11
N MET A 172 10.60 15.21 9.82
CA MET A 172 9.61 16.12 9.28
C MET A 172 8.55 15.29 8.58
N ILE A 173 7.29 15.64 8.80
CA ILE A 173 6.15 15.01 8.17
C ILE A 173 5.57 16.01 7.17
N VAL A 174 5.71 15.69 5.89
CA VAL A 174 5.12 16.44 4.79
C VAL A 174 3.83 15.74 4.41
N ASN A 175 2.70 16.41 4.57
CA ASN A 175 1.40 15.84 4.24
C ASN A 175 0.64 16.69 3.22
N TRP A 176 -0.14 16.01 2.40
CA TRP A 176 -1.05 16.62 1.45
C TRP A 176 -2.47 16.15 1.77
N LEU A 177 -3.37 17.12 1.95
CA LEU A 177 -4.80 16.87 1.90
C LEU A 177 -5.25 17.01 0.45
N ILE A 178 -5.79 15.93 -0.10
CA ILE A 178 -6.19 15.81 -1.50
C ILE A 178 -7.72 15.89 -1.55
N GLU A 179 -8.25 16.85 -2.30
CA GLU A 179 -9.69 17.04 -2.43
C GLU A 179 -10.35 15.81 -3.09
N PRO A 180 -11.59 15.43 -2.71
CA PRO A 180 -12.29 14.33 -3.35
C PRO A 180 -12.41 14.52 -4.87
N GLY A 181 -12.21 13.43 -5.62
CA GLY A 181 -12.15 13.46 -7.09
C GLY A 181 -10.79 13.85 -7.66
N TYR A 182 -9.76 14.05 -6.82
CA TYR A 182 -8.38 14.27 -7.25
C TYR A 182 -7.47 13.15 -6.74
N TYR A 183 -6.37 12.94 -7.45
CA TYR A 183 -5.33 11.99 -7.07
C TYR A 183 -3.94 12.49 -7.44
N MET A 184 -2.94 12.02 -6.70
CA MET A 184 -1.53 12.35 -6.91
C MET A 184 -0.72 11.10 -7.26
N TYR A 185 0.18 11.19 -8.23
CA TYR A 185 1.01 10.06 -8.65
C TYR A 185 2.14 9.79 -7.67
N SER A 186 2.28 8.55 -7.22
CA SER A 186 3.31 8.17 -6.26
C SER A 186 4.73 8.36 -6.78
N HIS A 187 4.97 7.92 -8.01
CA HIS A 187 6.29 7.97 -8.65
C HIS A 187 6.76 9.38 -9.07
N LEU A 188 5.90 10.40 -8.94
CA LEU A 188 6.19 11.80 -9.31
C LEU A 188 6.34 12.72 -8.10
N ILE A 189 6.37 12.15 -6.88
CA ILE A 189 6.64 12.90 -5.66
C ILE A 189 8.15 13.06 -5.51
N ASN A 190 8.62 14.30 -5.55
CA ASN A 190 10.00 14.65 -5.25
C ASN A 190 10.03 15.78 -4.21
N ILE A 191 10.84 15.60 -3.18
CA ILE A 191 10.99 16.57 -2.09
C ILE A 191 12.47 16.91 -1.99
N ASN A 192 12.77 18.19 -2.10
CA ASN A 192 14.10 18.74 -1.89
C ASN A 192 14.05 19.79 -0.77
N ILE A 193 15.11 19.91 0.00
CA ILE A 193 15.19 20.90 1.07
C ILE A 193 16.46 21.71 0.91
N GLU A 194 16.31 23.03 0.82
CA GLU A 194 17.41 23.97 0.84
C GLU A 194 17.61 24.52 2.26
N GLY A 195 18.78 24.26 2.84
CA GLY A 195 19.09 24.72 4.20
C GLY A 195 20.25 23.95 4.86
N PRO A 196 20.58 24.26 6.13
CA PRO A 196 21.68 23.64 6.88
C PRO A 196 21.32 22.25 7.44
N ILE A 197 20.57 21.45 6.65
CA ILE A 197 20.15 20.09 7.00
C ILE A 197 20.54 19.11 5.89
N GLN A 198 20.76 17.85 6.27
CA GLN A 198 21.00 16.76 5.34
C GLN A 198 19.83 15.79 5.38
N MET A 199 19.15 15.62 4.25
CA MET A 199 17.99 14.73 4.13
C MET A 199 18.41 13.26 4.17
N GLY A 200 17.61 12.42 4.82
CA GLY A 200 17.67 10.97 4.77
C GLY A 200 16.85 10.41 3.61
N ALA A 201 16.55 9.11 3.65
CA ALA A 201 15.67 8.48 2.68
C ALA A 201 14.21 8.84 2.96
N LEU A 202 13.46 9.21 1.91
CA LEU A 202 12.03 9.50 2.02
C LEU A 202 11.23 8.25 2.37
N GLU A 203 10.37 8.36 3.38
CA GLU A 203 9.45 7.32 3.80
C GLU A 203 8.08 7.59 3.15
N ILE A 204 7.94 7.14 1.90
CA ILE A 204 6.70 7.25 1.13
C ILE A 204 5.87 5.97 1.36
N PRO A 205 4.60 6.06 1.82
CA PRO A 205 3.75 4.89 2.05
C PRO A 205 3.36 4.21 0.74
N SER A 206 2.93 2.95 0.77
CA SER A 206 2.42 2.28 -0.45
C SER A 206 1.16 2.95 -0.98
N GLY A 207 1.08 3.15 -2.29
CA GLY A 207 -0.07 3.78 -2.94
C GLY A 207 -1.19 2.80 -3.30
N ILE A 208 -2.28 3.37 -3.81
CA ILE A 208 -3.41 2.63 -4.36
C ILE A 208 -3.08 2.34 -5.83
N PRO A 209 -3.17 1.08 -6.29
CA PRO A 209 -2.98 0.78 -7.70
C PRO A 209 -4.10 1.43 -8.52
N HIS A 210 -3.72 2.10 -9.60
CA HIS A 210 -4.62 2.80 -10.51
C HIS A 210 -4.17 2.57 -11.94
N PHE A 211 -5.14 2.46 -12.84
CA PHE A 211 -4.86 2.32 -14.27
C PHE A 211 -5.38 3.55 -14.99
N ASP A 212 -4.50 4.26 -15.67
CA ASP A 212 -4.87 5.38 -16.55
C ASP A 212 -4.33 5.19 -17.97
N GLU A 213 -4.92 5.92 -18.92
CA GLU A 213 -4.58 5.82 -20.34
C GLU A 213 -3.19 6.40 -20.67
N TYR A 214 -2.61 7.23 -19.80
CA TYR A 214 -1.35 7.95 -20.05
C TYR A 214 -0.12 7.17 -19.60
N PHE A 215 -0.18 6.56 -18.42
CA PHE A 215 0.90 5.87 -17.73
C PHE A 215 0.62 4.37 -17.54
N GLY A 216 -0.60 3.91 -17.80
CA GLY A 216 -0.98 2.52 -17.59
C GLY A 216 -1.14 2.23 -16.09
N SER A 217 -0.51 1.16 -15.60
CA SER A 217 -0.61 0.76 -14.20
C SER A 217 0.37 1.54 -13.34
N VAL A 218 -0.15 2.41 -12.47
CA VAL A 218 0.61 3.27 -11.56
C VAL A 218 0.07 3.17 -10.14
N GLU A 219 0.81 3.69 -9.18
CA GLU A 219 0.34 3.90 -7.81
C GLU A 219 -0.03 5.37 -7.61
N ILE A 220 -1.19 5.61 -6.98
CA ILE A 220 -1.71 6.95 -6.69
C ILE A 220 -2.08 7.09 -5.21
N TYR A 221 -2.25 8.32 -4.76
CA TYR A 221 -2.81 8.65 -3.46
C TYR A 221 -4.09 9.48 -3.61
N ARG A 222 -5.05 9.24 -2.73
CA ARG A 222 -6.34 9.95 -2.64
C ARG A 222 -6.59 10.34 -1.19
N ASN A 223 -7.37 11.39 -0.98
CA ASN A 223 -7.77 11.96 0.32
C ASN A 223 -6.62 12.54 1.14
N PHE A 224 -5.63 11.71 1.49
CA PHE A 224 -4.53 12.11 2.36
C PHE A 224 -3.25 11.34 2.01
N LEU A 225 -2.13 12.05 1.94
CA LEU A 225 -0.80 11.49 1.83
C LEU A 225 0.05 12.04 2.97
N GLU A 226 0.80 11.16 3.64
CA GLU A 226 1.80 11.53 4.64
C GLU A 226 3.16 10.93 4.24
N VAL A 227 4.18 11.78 4.08
CA VAL A 227 5.54 11.38 3.75
C VAL A 227 6.47 11.76 4.88
N GLY A 228 7.17 10.76 5.41
CA GLY A 228 8.24 10.96 6.40
C GLY A 228 9.53 11.41 5.73
N VAL A 229 10.06 12.53 6.20
CA VAL A 229 11.33 13.11 5.74
C VAL A 229 12.29 13.15 6.93
N PRO A 230 13.05 12.06 7.17
CA PRO A 230 14.10 12.08 8.17
C PRO A 230 15.20 13.05 7.73
N PHE A 231 15.74 13.84 8.66
CA PHE A 231 16.82 14.79 8.36
C PHE A 231 17.81 14.90 9.51
N SER A 232 19.08 15.14 9.17
CA SER A 232 20.14 15.47 10.10
C SER A 232 20.37 16.97 10.15
N ARG A 233 20.44 17.54 11.35
CA ARG A 233 20.72 18.96 11.57
C ARG A 233 22.18 19.18 11.98
N SER A 234 22.77 20.28 11.50
CA SER A 234 24.15 20.67 11.83
C SER A 234 24.26 21.49 13.12
N SER A 235 23.17 22.12 13.56
CA SER A 235 23.09 22.94 14.78
C SER A 235 21.80 22.63 15.55
N PRO A 236 21.82 22.67 16.90
CA PRO A 236 20.62 22.52 17.74
C PRO A 236 19.74 23.79 17.77
N GLU A 237 20.21 24.92 17.24
CA GLU A 237 19.47 26.18 17.20
C GLU A 237 18.30 26.14 16.20
N SER A 238 17.34 27.05 16.34
CA SER A 238 16.26 27.19 15.36
C SER A 238 16.78 27.90 14.10
N PHE A 239 16.48 27.35 12.94
CA PHE A 239 16.82 27.96 11.65
C PHE A 239 15.66 27.74 10.68
N THR A 240 15.61 28.58 9.64
CA THR A 240 14.60 28.48 8.59
C THR A 240 15.13 27.62 7.45
N ILE A 241 14.25 26.82 6.85
CA ILE A 241 14.52 26.02 5.66
C ILE A 241 13.44 26.27 4.62
N ASP A 242 13.80 26.09 3.36
CA ASP A 242 12.86 26.10 2.24
C ASP A 242 12.64 24.66 1.78
N VAL A 243 11.40 24.19 1.93
CA VAL A 243 10.99 22.85 1.46
C VAL A 243 10.38 23.00 0.08
N ILE A 244 11.05 22.43 -0.92
CA ILE A 244 10.64 22.46 -2.32
C ILE A 244 10.04 21.10 -2.65
N THR A 245 8.74 21.06 -2.91
CA THR A 245 8.04 19.85 -3.31
C THR A 245 7.66 19.94 -4.78
N GLN A 246 8.01 18.93 -5.56
CA GLN A 246 7.60 18.79 -6.95
C GLN A 246 6.68 17.59 -7.04
N THR A 247 5.43 17.84 -7.44
CA THR A 247 4.36 16.84 -7.44
C THR A 247 3.46 17.04 -8.65
N GLN A 248 2.74 15.99 -9.02
CA GLN A 248 1.77 16.03 -10.11
C GLN A 248 0.54 15.20 -9.75
N GLY A 249 -0.63 15.76 -10.03
CA GLY A 249 -1.90 15.08 -9.82
C GLY A 249 -2.90 15.36 -10.94
N CYS A 250 -3.99 14.63 -10.94
CA CYS A 250 -5.09 14.80 -11.88
C CYS A 250 -6.42 14.81 -11.13
N LYS A 251 -7.42 15.39 -11.78
CA LYS A 251 -8.83 15.23 -11.44
C LYS A 251 -9.37 14.03 -12.21
N ASP A 252 -10.20 13.21 -11.56
CA ASP A 252 -10.86 12.08 -12.19
C ASP A 252 -11.64 12.53 -13.45
N GLU A 253 -11.52 11.72 -14.51
CA GLU A 253 -12.25 11.86 -15.78
C GLU A 253 -12.17 13.24 -16.46
N SER A 254 -11.13 14.03 -16.15
CA SER A 254 -11.03 15.42 -16.66
C SER A 254 -9.61 15.83 -17.00
N ILE A 255 -8.93 16.61 -16.15
CA ILE A 255 -7.61 17.19 -16.46
C ILE A 255 -6.52 16.71 -15.51
N CYS A 256 -5.33 16.55 -16.08
CA CYS A 256 -4.10 16.40 -15.34
C CYS A 256 -3.40 17.75 -15.22
N TYR A 257 -3.01 18.12 -14.00
CA TYR A 257 -2.19 19.30 -13.77
C TYR A 257 -0.76 19.04 -14.27
N PRO A 258 -0.04 20.09 -14.71
CA PRO A 258 1.38 19.96 -15.00
C PRO A 258 2.16 19.69 -13.70
N PRO A 259 3.38 19.13 -13.78
CA PRO A 259 4.29 19.05 -12.65
C PRO A 259 4.46 20.42 -12.02
N THR A 260 4.06 20.56 -10.75
CA THR A 260 4.01 21.83 -10.05
C THR A 260 4.99 21.80 -8.88
N GLU A 261 5.76 22.88 -8.75
CA GLU A 261 6.70 23.09 -7.65
C GLU A 261 6.04 24.01 -6.61
N GLN A 262 5.95 23.54 -5.37
CA GLN A 262 5.50 24.34 -4.23
C GLN A 262 6.67 24.54 -3.27
N VAL A 263 6.91 25.80 -2.90
CA VAL A 263 7.94 26.18 -1.93
C VAL A 263 7.27 26.55 -0.61
N PHE A 264 7.64 25.86 0.46
CA PHE A 264 7.13 26.10 1.81
C PHE A 264 8.26 26.51 2.75
N ASN A 265 8.17 27.73 3.28
CA ASN A 265 9.13 28.25 4.24
C ASN A 265 8.71 27.85 5.67
N ILE A 266 9.56 27.11 6.38
CA ILE A 266 9.27 26.65 7.74
C ILE A 266 10.47 26.84 8.66
N GLN A 267 10.19 27.23 9.90
CA GLN A 267 11.20 27.34 10.95
C GLN A 267 11.35 25.99 11.67
N VAL A 268 12.53 25.40 11.59
CA VAL A 268 12.89 24.20 12.34
C VAL A 268 13.05 24.59 13.82
N PRO A 269 12.38 23.89 14.75
CA PRO A 269 12.48 24.22 16.18
C PRO A 269 13.87 23.90 16.74
N SER A 270 14.33 24.71 17.70
CA SER A 270 15.54 24.43 18.49
C SER A 270 15.31 23.23 19.41
N VAL A 271 16.29 22.35 19.55
CA VAL A 271 16.21 21.17 20.42
C VAL A 271 17.08 21.41 21.66
N ASN A 272 16.44 21.69 22.80
CA ASN A 272 17.13 22.04 24.06
C ASN A 272 17.41 20.82 24.97
N ASN A 273 16.81 19.67 24.71
CA ASN A 273 17.06 18.43 25.46
C ASN A 273 17.11 17.25 24.48
N PHE A 274 18.31 16.69 24.32
CA PHE A 274 18.46 15.30 23.89
C PHE A 274 18.03 14.44 25.08
N ASP A 275 16.74 14.18 25.20
CA ASP A 275 16.27 13.03 25.97
C ASP A 275 16.38 11.84 25.03
N MET A 276 17.40 11.00 25.24
CA MET A 276 17.33 9.61 24.80
C MET A 276 16.24 8.97 25.65
N GLY A 277 14.98 9.26 25.32
CA GLY A 277 13.87 8.46 25.77
C GLY A 277 14.14 7.05 25.31
N GLU A 278 14.29 6.13 26.27
CA GLU A 278 14.30 4.70 26.03
C GLU A 278 12.97 4.30 25.40
N ILE A 279 12.89 4.45 24.07
CA ILE A 279 11.92 3.77 23.25
C ILE A 279 12.43 2.34 23.16
N SER A 280 11.87 1.50 24.04
CA SER A 280 11.99 0.05 23.92
C SER A 280 11.01 -0.44 22.84
N GLU A 281 11.35 -0.17 21.58
CA GLU A 281 10.72 -0.78 20.41
C GLU A 281 11.78 -1.35 19.46
N PRO A 282 11.44 -2.40 18.69
CA PRO A 282 12.40 -3.38 18.23
C PRO A 282 13.30 -2.75 17.17
N ILE A 283 14.59 -2.75 17.45
CA ILE A 283 15.60 -2.35 16.47
C ILE A 283 15.49 -3.36 15.31
N PHE A 284 14.93 -2.94 14.17
CA PHE A 284 15.23 -3.57 12.89
C PHE A 284 16.66 -3.19 12.53
N GLU A 285 17.63 -3.76 13.26
CA GLU A 285 18.98 -3.83 12.76
C GLU A 285 18.97 -4.78 11.58
N SER A 286 19.57 -4.36 10.47
CA SER A 286 19.89 -5.30 9.41
C SER A 286 20.60 -6.50 10.04
N GLU A 287 20.23 -7.73 9.66
CA GLU A 287 20.89 -8.94 10.18
C GLU A 287 22.42 -8.87 9.94
N GLN A 288 22.84 -8.12 8.91
CA GLN A 288 24.23 -7.78 8.60
C GLN A 288 24.89 -6.94 9.71
N SER A 289 24.22 -5.89 10.20
CA SER A 289 24.68 -5.05 11.33
C SER A 289 24.77 -5.84 12.64
N ARG A 290 23.79 -6.72 12.89
CA ARG A 290 23.74 -7.58 14.07
C ARG A 290 24.87 -8.63 14.07
N LEU A 291 25.16 -9.22 12.92
CA LEU A 291 26.32 -10.11 12.72
C LEU A 291 27.65 -9.36 12.87
N ALA A 292 27.75 -8.14 12.33
CA ALA A 292 28.95 -7.30 12.47
C ALA A 292 29.22 -6.91 13.93
N SER A 293 28.16 -6.59 14.69
CA SER A 293 28.22 -6.32 16.14
C SER A 293 28.69 -7.54 16.93
N LEU A 294 28.19 -8.75 16.60
CA LEU A 294 28.63 -10.01 17.21
C LEU A 294 30.10 -10.33 16.95
N ILE A 295 30.64 -9.95 15.78
CA ILE A 295 32.06 -10.14 15.45
C ILE A 295 32.95 -9.12 16.17
N ASN A 296 32.51 -7.86 16.32
CA ASN A 296 33.31 -6.79 16.89
C ASN A 296 33.35 -6.82 18.44
N ASN A 297 32.25 -7.21 19.09
CA ASN A 297 32.12 -7.22 20.55
C ASN A 297 32.11 -8.64 21.17
N GLY A 298 31.96 -9.69 20.36
CA GLY A 298 31.88 -11.08 20.84
C GLY A 298 33.24 -11.68 21.16
N ALA A 299 33.32 -12.48 22.24
CA ALA A 299 34.50 -13.28 22.52
C ALA A 299 34.77 -14.23 21.34
N LEU A 300 35.99 -14.18 20.79
CA LEU A 300 36.39 -14.87 19.55
C LEU A 300 36.00 -16.36 19.52
N GLY A 301 36.04 -17.04 20.67
CA GLY A 301 35.59 -18.44 20.78
C GLY A 301 34.09 -18.65 20.58
N TYR A 302 33.25 -17.74 21.08
CA TYR A 302 31.79 -17.83 20.93
C TYR A 302 31.37 -17.59 19.47
N VAL A 303 32.03 -16.64 18.79
CA VAL A 303 31.81 -16.36 17.37
C VAL A 303 32.09 -17.60 16.52
N ILE A 304 33.27 -18.22 16.69
CA ILE A 304 33.63 -19.43 15.92
C ILE A 304 32.61 -20.56 16.13
N ILE A 305 32.18 -20.81 17.36
CA ILE A 305 31.20 -21.86 17.67
C ILE A 305 29.84 -21.56 17.02
N SER A 306 29.38 -20.30 17.07
CA SER A 306 28.09 -19.91 16.49
C SER A 306 28.06 -20.09 14.97
N PHE A 307 29.09 -19.64 14.24
CA PHE A 307 29.20 -19.81 12.79
C PHE A 307 29.30 -21.29 12.40
N PHE A 308 29.99 -22.11 13.19
CA PHE A 308 30.08 -23.55 12.95
C PHE A 308 28.72 -24.24 13.07
N ILE A 309 27.94 -23.92 14.10
CA ILE A 309 26.60 -24.49 14.30
C ILE A 309 25.66 -24.07 13.16
N ILE A 310 25.66 -22.78 12.80
CA ILE A 310 24.83 -22.26 11.71
C ILE A 310 25.22 -22.91 10.38
N GLY A 311 26.52 -23.12 10.12
CA GLY A 311 27.01 -23.85 8.95
C GLY A 311 26.50 -25.29 8.88
N ILE A 312 26.46 -26.00 10.01
CA ILE A 312 25.87 -27.35 10.09
C ILE A 312 24.37 -27.31 9.80
N LEU A 313 23.63 -26.37 10.39
CA LEU A 313 22.19 -26.21 10.13
C LEU A 313 21.90 -25.91 8.65
N LEU A 314 22.71 -25.08 8.01
CA LEU A 314 22.61 -24.79 6.59
C LEU A 314 22.85 -26.02 5.71
N ALA A 315 23.68 -26.97 6.16
CA ALA A 315 23.90 -28.24 5.46
C ALA A 315 22.65 -29.14 5.44
N PHE A 316 21.72 -28.94 6.39
CA PHE A 316 20.42 -29.66 6.44
C PHE A 316 19.31 -28.97 5.64
N THR A 317 19.62 -27.93 4.88
CA THR A 317 18.63 -27.28 4.03
C THR A 317 18.20 -28.20 2.87
N PRO A 318 16.92 -28.14 2.44
CA PRO A 318 16.35 -29.04 1.43
C PRO A 318 17.07 -28.98 0.07
N CYS A 319 17.87 -27.94 -0.19
CA CYS A 319 18.64 -27.77 -1.42
C CYS A 319 19.91 -28.64 -1.51
N VAL A 320 20.48 -29.09 -0.39
CA VAL A 320 21.73 -29.91 -0.37
C VAL A 320 21.44 -31.41 -0.19
N LEU A 321 20.25 -31.75 0.30
CA LEU A 321 19.75 -33.13 0.43
C LEU A 321 19.82 -33.98 -0.87
N PRO A 322 19.60 -33.43 -2.10
CA PRO A 322 19.69 -34.23 -3.32
C PRO A 322 21.11 -34.67 -3.71
N MET A 323 22.15 -34.13 -3.06
CA MET A 323 23.55 -34.54 -3.30
C MET A 323 24.02 -35.71 -2.42
N ILE A 324 23.36 -35.95 -1.28
CA ILE A 324 23.67 -37.06 -0.35
C ILE A 324 23.62 -38.45 -1.03
N PRO A 325 22.66 -38.74 -1.92
CA PRO A 325 22.61 -40.01 -2.64
C PRO A 325 23.81 -40.27 -3.56
N ILE A 326 24.44 -39.21 -4.10
CA ILE A 326 25.57 -39.32 -5.05
C ILE A 326 26.84 -39.80 -4.33
N LEU A 327 27.14 -39.23 -3.16
CA LEU A 327 28.28 -39.64 -2.34
C LEU A 327 28.07 -41.03 -1.74
N SER A 328 26.85 -41.35 -1.31
CA SER A 328 26.51 -42.70 -0.86
C SER A 328 26.74 -43.73 -1.99
N GLY A 329 26.30 -43.43 -3.21
CA GLY A 329 26.52 -44.28 -4.38
C GLY A 329 28.00 -44.49 -4.76
N LEU A 330 28.87 -43.54 -4.43
CA LEU A 330 30.31 -43.64 -4.67
C LEU A 330 31.02 -44.50 -3.61
N ILE A 331 30.58 -44.45 -2.35
CA ILE A 331 31.15 -45.25 -1.25
C ILE A 331 30.79 -46.73 -1.36
N PHE A 332 29.61 -47.07 -1.93
CA PHE A 332 29.19 -48.47 -2.12
C PHE A 332 29.76 -49.14 -3.39
N LYS A 333 30.45 -48.39 -4.26
CA LYS A 333 30.93 -48.90 -5.56
C LYS A 333 32.46 -48.84 -5.68
N GLY A 334 33.17 -49.62 -4.87
CA GLY A 334 34.62 -49.77 -5.08
C GLY A 334 35.35 -50.58 -4.04
N LYS A 335 35.63 -51.84 -4.37
CA LYS A 335 36.52 -52.74 -3.63
C LYS A 335 37.98 -52.33 -3.87
N GLU A 336 38.45 -51.24 -3.26
CA GLU A 336 39.87 -50.82 -3.26
C GLU A 336 40.27 -50.09 -1.96
N SER A 337 41.60 -50.06 -1.70
CA SER A 337 42.26 -49.67 -0.46
C SER A 337 41.76 -48.36 0.19
N ASN A 338 41.49 -48.43 1.50
CA ASN A 338 40.93 -47.37 2.35
C ASN A 338 41.70 -46.03 2.30
N SER A 339 42.99 -46.04 1.91
CA SER A 339 43.84 -44.85 1.83
C SER A 339 43.44 -43.88 0.72
N ASN A 340 43.02 -44.38 -0.44
CA ASN A 340 42.72 -43.53 -1.60
C ASN A 340 41.36 -42.83 -1.43
N LEU A 341 40.41 -43.46 -0.73
CA LEU A 341 39.09 -42.91 -0.44
C LEU A 341 39.17 -41.68 0.50
N ILE A 342 40.04 -41.74 1.51
CA ILE A 342 40.28 -40.63 2.44
C ILE A 342 40.93 -39.45 1.71
N PHE A 343 41.89 -39.72 0.82
CA PHE A 343 42.55 -38.68 0.03
C PHE A 343 41.61 -38.00 -0.97
N LEU A 344 40.74 -38.78 -1.63
CA LEU A 344 39.68 -38.26 -2.50
C LEU A 344 38.69 -37.37 -1.74
N SER A 345 38.30 -37.78 -0.53
CA SER A 345 37.39 -37.02 0.32
C SER A 345 38.01 -35.71 0.83
N MET A 346 39.29 -35.74 1.25
CA MET A 346 40.01 -34.54 1.68
C MET A 346 40.17 -33.53 0.54
N SER A 347 40.55 -33.99 -0.65
CA SER A 347 40.73 -33.11 -1.82
C SER A 347 39.42 -32.42 -2.21
N PHE A 348 38.30 -33.16 -2.17
CA PHE A 348 36.98 -32.61 -2.45
C PHE A 348 36.55 -31.55 -1.42
N VAL A 349 36.72 -31.82 -0.12
CA VAL A 349 36.35 -30.87 0.96
C VAL A 349 37.23 -29.62 0.92
N LEU A 350 38.52 -29.76 0.66
CA LEU A 350 39.44 -28.63 0.50
C LEU A 350 39.04 -27.75 -0.69
N GLY A 351 38.66 -28.35 -1.81
CA GLY A 351 38.19 -27.60 -2.99
C GLY A 351 36.94 -26.77 -2.69
N MET A 352 35.92 -27.39 -2.08
CA MET A 352 34.68 -26.72 -1.72
C MET A 352 34.90 -25.60 -0.67
N SER A 353 35.74 -25.85 0.33
CA SER A 353 36.10 -24.86 1.35
C SER A 353 36.73 -23.61 0.73
N LEU A 354 37.67 -23.80 -0.20
CA LEU A 354 38.35 -22.69 -0.87
C LEU A 354 37.40 -21.84 -1.72
N THR A 355 36.48 -22.48 -2.45
CA THR A 355 35.52 -21.77 -3.30
C THR A 355 34.48 -20.97 -2.51
N TYR A 356 33.96 -21.52 -1.40
CA TYR A 356 32.99 -20.79 -0.58
C TYR A 356 33.66 -19.68 0.22
N THR A 357 34.90 -19.89 0.67
CA THR A 357 35.68 -18.84 1.33
C THR A 357 35.97 -17.68 0.38
N SER A 358 36.33 -17.97 -0.88
CA SER A 358 36.58 -16.90 -1.87
C SER A 358 35.32 -16.14 -2.23
N LEU A 359 34.18 -16.83 -2.43
CA LEU A 359 32.89 -16.20 -2.67
C LEU A 359 32.46 -15.32 -1.48
N GLY A 360 32.63 -15.81 -0.25
CA GLY A 360 32.32 -15.04 0.96
C GLY A 360 33.19 -13.79 1.10
N LEU A 361 34.48 -13.87 0.77
CA LEU A 361 35.39 -12.73 0.79
C LEU A 361 35.01 -11.68 -0.27
N VAL A 362 34.64 -12.11 -1.48
CA VAL A 362 34.18 -11.21 -2.55
C VAL A 362 32.88 -10.52 -2.15
N ALA A 363 31.91 -11.26 -1.61
CA ALA A 363 30.65 -10.68 -1.14
C ALA A 363 30.88 -9.68 0.00
N GLY A 364 31.74 -10.01 0.98
CA GLY A 364 32.05 -9.11 2.08
C GLY A 364 32.79 -7.83 1.68
N VAL A 365 33.52 -7.83 0.56
CA VAL A 365 34.16 -6.61 0.02
C VAL A 365 33.21 -5.80 -0.87
N ALA A 366 32.22 -6.45 -1.49
CA ALA A 366 31.26 -5.79 -2.39
C ALA A 366 30.15 -5.01 -1.68
N GLY A 367 29.96 -5.24 -0.37
CA GLY A 367 28.89 -4.63 0.43
C GLY A 367 27.73 -5.60 0.66
#